data_AF-A0A0H4CI58-F1
#
_entry.id   AF-A0A0H4CI58-F1
#
_cell.length_a   1.000
_cell.length_b   1.000
_cell.length_c   1.000
_cell.angle_alpha   90.00
_cell.angle_beta   90.00
_cell.angle_gamma   90.00
#
_symmetry.space_group_name_H-M   'P 1'
#
loop_
_entity.id
_entity.type
_entity.pdbx_description
1 polymer ?
#
loop_
_entity_poly.entity_id
_entity_poly.type
_entity_poly.pdbx_seq_one_letter_code
_entity_poly.pdbx_strand_id
1 'polypeptide(L)'
;MTPPPARSAEQRKKDTLHRLENDVDAWVATAGPDGAAPYLVPLSFVWDGSSLLIATAAGSPTGRNLVATGRARLGIGPTRDVVLVEGTVRAVTPEDLPEEDAEVFAGKTGFDPRRLATPYLYFRVLPQRIQAWREENELRGRELMRDGEWLRAD
;
A
#
# COMPACT_ATOMS: atom_id res chain seq x y z
N MET A 1 -20.37 -23.17 -6.47
CA MET A 1 -20.80 -22.12 -7.41
C MET A 1 -19.65 -21.83 -8.36
N THR A 2 -19.91 -21.73 -9.66
CA THR A 2 -18.89 -21.34 -10.65
C THR A 2 -18.56 -19.86 -10.48
N PRO A 3 -17.28 -19.46 -10.46
CA PRO A 3 -16.92 -18.05 -10.36
C PRO A 3 -17.39 -17.27 -11.61
N PRO A 4 -17.64 -15.96 -11.49
CA PRO A 4 -17.88 -15.11 -12.65
C PRO A 4 -16.69 -15.16 -13.62
N PRO A 5 -16.89 -14.83 -14.91
CA PRO A 5 -15.79 -14.77 -15.87
C PRO A 5 -14.70 -13.80 -15.42
N ALA A 6 -13.46 -14.07 -15.83
CA ALA A 6 -12.32 -13.24 -15.46
C ALA A 6 -12.50 -11.81 -15.98
N ARG A 7 -12.23 -10.82 -15.12
CA ARG A 7 -12.31 -9.40 -15.50
C ARG A 7 -11.25 -9.03 -16.53
N SER A 8 -11.60 -8.10 -17.42
CA SER A 8 -10.67 -7.42 -18.33
C SER A 8 -9.64 -6.58 -17.56
N ALA A 9 -8.53 -6.23 -18.21
CA ALA A 9 -7.49 -5.37 -17.60
C ALA A 9 -8.07 -4.02 -17.15
N GLU A 10 -8.89 -3.38 -17.99
CA GLU A 10 -9.55 -2.10 -17.65
C GLU A 10 -10.46 -2.23 -16.42
N GLN A 11 -11.28 -3.29 -16.35
CA GLN A 11 -12.15 -3.48 -15.18
C GLN A 11 -11.34 -3.79 -13.92
N ARG A 12 -10.26 -4.58 -14.03
CA ARG A 12 -9.36 -4.84 -12.89
C ARG A 12 -8.69 -3.58 -12.39
N LYS A 13 -8.23 -2.70 -13.29
CA LYS A 13 -7.65 -1.41 -12.93
C LYS A 13 -8.67 -0.53 -12.20
N LYS A 14 -9.88 -0.39 -12.74
CA LYS A 14 -10.97 0.36 -12.11
C LYS A 14 -11.30 -0.16 -10.71
N ASP A 15 -11.47 -1.48 -10.57
CA ASP A 15 -11.78 -2.11 -9.27
C ASP A 15 -10.61 -1.93 -8.28
N THR A 16 -9.37 -1.99 -8.76
CA THR A 16 -8.16 -1.78 -7.95
C THR A 16 -8.06 -0.34 -7.45
N LEU A 17 -8.31 0.65 -8.29
CA LEU A 17 -8.33 2.06 -7.88
C LEU A 17 -9.43 2.30 -6.85
N HIS A 18 -10.63 1.76 -7.07
CA HIS A 18 -11.72 1.83 -6.09
C HIS A 18 -11.30 1.23 -4.73
N ARG A 19 -10.64 0.06 -4.73
CA ARG A 19 -10.09 -0.56 -3.52
C ARG A 19 -9.07 0.34 -2.82
N LEU A 20 -8.11 0.90 -3.55
CA LEU A 20 -7.09 1.81 -3.00
C LEU A 20 -7.71 3.08 -2.40
N GLU A 21 -8.75 3.62 -3.04
CA GLU A 21 -9.46 4.80 -2.55
C GLU A 21 -10.25 4.50 -1.28
N ASN A 22 -10.93 3.35 -1.20
CA ASN A 22 -11.99 3.10 -0.21
C ASN A 22 -11.59 2.17 0.95
N ASP A 23 -10.63 1.26 0.76
CA ASP A 23 -10.13 0.47 1.90
C ASP A 23 -9.28 1.36 2.82
N VAL A 24 -9.30 1.04 4.11
CA VAL A 24 -8.58 1.78 5.16
C VAL A 24 -7.24 1.12 5.48
N ASP A 25 -7.18 -0.21 5.49
CA ASP A 25 -6.04 -0.95 6.02
C ASP A 25 -5.34 -1.82 4.97
N ALA A 26 -4.02 -1.95 5.12
CA ALA A 26 -3.17 -2.83 4.34
C ALA A 26 -2.34 -3.72 5.26
N TRP A 27 -2.14 -4.98 4.88
CA TRP A 27 -1.09 -5.82 5.43
C TRP A 27 0.26 -5.32 4.91
N VAL A 28 1.11 -4.76 5.77
CA VAL A 28 2.41 -4.19 5.39
C VAL A 28 3.52 -5.17 5.76
N ALA A 29 4.15 -5.76 4.73
CA ALA A 29 5.31 -6.63 4.88
C ALA A 29 6.60 -5.85 4.64
N THR A 30 7.54 -5.99 5.56
CA THR A 30 8.89 -5.41 5.49
C THR A 30 9.93 -6.45 5.91
N ALA A 31 11.20 -6.17 5.63
CA ALA A 31 12.32 -6.94 6.12
C ALA A 31 13.45 -5.98 6.46
N GLY A 32 14.32 -6.36 7.40
CA GLY A 32 15.55 -5.62 7.64
C GLY A 32 16.56 -5.79 6.49
N PRO A 33 17.70 -5.07 6.53
CA PRO A 33 18.77 -5.24 5.56
C PRO A 33 19.31 -6.69 5.54
N ASP A 34 19.94 -7.07 4.43
CA ASP A 34 20.60 -8.37 4.23
C ASP A 34 19.71 -9.61 4.44
N GLY A 35 18.40 -9.48 4.21
CA GLY A 35 17.46 -10.60 4.34
C GLY A 35 17.14 -10.96 5.79
N ALA A 36 17.32 -10.00 6.73
CA ALA A 36 16.90 -10.14 8.12
C ALA A 36 15.39 -10.48 8.25
N ALA A 37 14.99 -10.85 9.47
CA ALA A 37 13.69 -11.44 9.75
C ALA A 37 12.50 -10.68 9.12
N PRO A 38 11.60 -11.37 8.40
CA PRO A 38 10.40 -10.76 7.84
C PRO A 38 9.50 -10.25 8.97
N TYR A 39 8.85 -9.11 8.73
CA TYR A 39 7.89 -8.52 9.66
C TYR A 39 6.60 -8.15 8.92
N LEU A 40 5.46 -8.43 9.54
CA LEU A 40 4.14 -8.22 8.95
C LEU A 40 3.20 -7.63 10.01
N VAL A 41 2.55 -6.52 9.67
CA VAL A 41 1.57 -5.86 10.54
C VAL A 41 0.55 -5.12 9.68
N PRO A 42 -0.73 -5.03 10.09
CA PRO A 42 -1.67 -4.13 9.43
C PRO A 42 -1.37 -2.67 9.77
N LEU A 43 -1.43 -1.78 8.78
CA LEU A 43 -1.40 -0.32 8.96
C LEU A 43 -2.48 0.31 8.10
N SER A 44 -3.07 1.39 8.62
CA SER A 44 -3.99 2.22 7.84
C SER A 44 -3.23 3.05 6.80
N PHE A 45 -3.88 3.35 5.67
CA PHE A 45 -3.28 4.06 4.56
C PHE A 45 -4.22 5.07 3.89
N VAL A 46 -3.60 6.03 3.20
CA VAL A 46 -4.28 6.91 2.24
C VAL A 46 -3.67 6.71 0.87
N TRP A 47 -4.51 6.69 -0.17
CA TRP A 47 -4.11 6.69 -1.56
C TRP A 47 -4.38 8.08 -2.16
N ASP A 48 -3.38 8.70 -2.77
CA ASP A 48 -3.48 10.05 -3.35
C ASP A 48 -3.69 10.04 -4.88
N GLY A 49 -3.88 8.86 -5.48
CA GLY A 49 -3.90 8.67 -6.94
C GLY A 49 -2.56 8.23 -7.54
N SER A 50 -1.47 8.32 -6.77
CA SER A 50 -0.11 7.98 -7.21
C SER A 50 0.69 7.16 -6.19
N SER A 51 0.53 7.43 -4.90
CA SER A 51 1.29 6.83 -3.80
C SER A 51 0.39 6.46 -2.63
N LEU A 52 0.83 5.49 -1.82
CA LEU A 52 0.19 5.17 -0.55
C LEU A 52 0.95 5.86 0.58
N LEU A 53 0.27 6.66 1.39
CA LEU A 53 0.79 7.23 2.62
C LEU A 53 0.40 6.32 3.79
N ILE A 54 1.39 5.84 4.54
CA ILE A 54 1.22 5.09 5.79
C ILE A 54 1.98 5.77 6.92
N ALA A 55 1.63 5.50 8.18
CA ALA A 55 2.35 6.02 9.33
C ALA A 55 2.63 4.92 10.37
N THR A 56 3.79 5.00 11.02
CA THR A 56 4.13 4.14 12.16
C THR A 56 5.20 4.82 13.03
N ALA A 57 5.33 4.38 14.29
CA ALA A 57 6.37 4.88 15.19
C ALA A 57 7.76 4.63 14.57
N ALA A 58 8.64 5.63 14.62
CA ALA A 58 9.96 5.57 13.97
C ALA A 58 10.81 4.40 14.48
N GLY A 59 10.69 4.08 15.78
CA GLY A 59 11.40 2.97 16.43
C GLY A 59 10.76 1.59 16.25
N SER A 60 9.59 1.47 15.60
CA SER A 60 8.93 0.18 15.40
C SER A 60 9.73 -0.73 14.44
N PRO A 61 9.55 -2.07 14.46
CA PRO A 61 10.18 -2.94 13.48
C PRO A 61 9.89 -2.50 12.03
N THR A 62 8.64 -2.19 11.72
CA THR A 62 8.23 -1.66 10.40
C THR A 62 8.93 -0.33 10.09
N GLY A 63 8.89 0.65 11.01
CA GLY A 63 9.51 1.96 10.80
C GLY A 63 11.00 1.88 10.50
N ARG A 64 11.74 1.11 11.31
CA ARG A 64 13.17 0.88 11.10
C ARG A 64 13.47 0.18 9.77
N ASN A 65 12.69 -0.84 9.42
CA ASN A 65 12.87 -1.56 8.16
C ASN A 65 12.62 -0.66 6.94
N LEU A 66 11.57 0.16 6.98
CA LEU A 66 11.24 1.09 5.90
C LEU A 66 12.32 2.15 5.70
N VAL A 67 12.86 2.73 6.78
CA VAL A 67 13.98 3.68 6.71
C VAL A 67 15.24 3.01 6.15
N ALA A 68 15.58 1.81 6.64
CA ALA A 68 16.82 1.15 6.26
C ALA A 68 16.82 0.60 4.83
N THR A 69 15.66 0.14 4.33
CA THR A 69 15.60 -0.60 3.06
C THR A 69 14.87 0.15 1.95
N GLY A 70 14.01 1.12 2.27
CA GLY A 70 13.20 1.84 1.29
C GLY A 70 12.26 0.94 0.49
N ARG A 71 11.83 -0.20 1.04
CA ARG A 71 11.01 -1.20 0.32
C ARG A 71 9.87 -1.74 1.18
N ALA A 72 8.72 -1.99 0.54
CA ALA A 72 7.57 -2.63 1.18
C ALA A 72 6.77 -3.48 0.19
N ARG A 73 6.06 -4.49 0.73
CA ARG A 73 4.94 -5.14 0.05
C ARG A 73 3.66 -4.87 0.84
N LEU A 74 2.58 -4.52 0.15
CA LEU A 74 1.28 -4.27 0.76
C LEU A 74 0.25 -5.24 0.18
N GLY A 75 -0.54 -5.87 1.06
CA GLY A 75 -1.70 -6.68 0.69
C GLY A 75 -2.99 -6.00 1.14
N ILE A 76 -3.91 -5.76 0.21
CA ILE A 76 -5.15 -5.00 0.42
C ILE A 76 -6.33 -5.81 -0.10
N GLY A 77 -7.48 -5.67 0.56
CA GLY A 77 -8.72 -6.34 0.21
C GLY A 77 -8.96 -7.66 0.95
N PRO A 78 -10.20 -8.17 0.86
CA PRO A 78 -10.61 -9.38 1.55
C PRO A 78 -10.07 -10.64 0.84
N THR A 79 -10.26 -11.78 1.50
CA THR A 79 -10.03 -13.10 0.91
C THR A 79 -10.69 -13.21 -0.46
N ARG A 80 -9.92 -13.63 -1.48
CA ARG A 80 -10.37 -13.82 -2.88
C ARG A 80 -10.77 -12.54 -3.63
N ASP A 81 -10.43 -11.35 -3.16
CA ASP A 81 -10.47 -10.13 -3.98
C ASP A 81 -9.32 -9.22 -3.55
N VAL A 82 -8.12 -9.58 -3.98
CA VAL A 82 -6.87 -9.06 -3.42
C VAL A 82 -6.15 -8.14 -4.38
N VAL A 83 -5.50 -7.13 -3.79
CA VAL A 83 -4.54 -6.25 -4.45
C VAL A 83 -3.20 -6.41 -3.73
N LEU A 84 -2.15 -6.75 -4.48
CA LEU A 84 -0.78 -6.78 -3.98
C LEU A 84 0.02 -5.65 -4.63
N VAL A 85 0.64 -4.83 -3.79
CA VAL A 85 1.51 -3.73 -4.19
C VAL A 85 2.95 -4.06 -3.77
N GLU A 86 3.89 -3.88 -4.68
CA GLU A 86 5.32 -3.74 -4.38
C GLU A 86 5.71 -2.30 -4.63
N GLY A 87 6.38 -1.66 -3.67
CA GLY A 87 6.72 -0.25 -3.78
C GLY A 87 8.06 0.12 -3.14
N THR A 88 8.63 1.22 -3.65
CA THR A 88 9.74 1.93 -3.03
C THR A 88 9.21 2.93 -2.01
N VAL A 89 9.95 3.16 -0.94
CA VAL A 89 9.47 3.90 0.22
C VAL A 89 10.37 5.08 0.53
N ARG A 90 9.76 6.25 0.74
CA ARG A 90 10.41 7.45 1.26
C ARG A 90 9.82 7.81 2.61
N ALA A 91 10.66 7.94 3.63
CA ALA A 91 10.27 8.48 4.93
C ALA A 91 10.06 9.99 4.83
N VAL A 92 9.04 10.48 5.54
CA VAL A 92 8.68 11.91 5.65
C VAL A 92 8.40 12.19 7.12
N THR A 93 9.02 13.25 7.65
CA THR A 93 8.73 13.70 9.02
C THR A 93 7.33 14.33 9.07
N PRO A 94 6.68 14.38 10.24
CA PRO A 94 5.43 15.12 10.38
C PRO A 94 5.54 16.59 9.94
N GLU A 95 6.70 17.22 10.12
CA GLU A 95 6.95 18.62 9.76
C GLU A 95 7.15 18.83 8.25
N ASP A 96 7.67 17.82 7.54
CA ASP A 96 7.93 17.87 6.10
C ASP A 96 6.72 17.42 5.25
N LEU A 97 5.67 16.89 5.88
CA LEU A 97 4.46 16.48 5.17
C LEU A 97 3.55 17.71 4.95
N PRO A 98 3.00 17.94 3.74
CA PRO A 98 2.00 18.97 3.54
C PRO A 98 0.83 18.83 4.52
N GLU A 99 0.42 19.92 5.13
CA GLU A 99 -0.64 19.93 6.15
C GLU A 99 -1.95 19.31 5.63
N GLU A 100 -2.29 19.57 4.36
CA GLU A 100 -3.46 18.97 3.70
C GLU A 100 -3.37 17.44 3.66
N ASP A 101 -2.21 16.87 3.33
CA ASP A 101 -2.01 15.42 3.31
C ASP A 101 -2.11 14.82 4.72
N ALA A 102 -1.63 15.55 5.74
CA ALA A 102 -1.73 15.13 7.13
C ALA A 102 -3.20 15.12 7.62
N GLU A 103 -3.98 16.14 7.27
CA GLU A 103 -5.41 16.23 7.56
C GLU A 103 -6.21 15.16 6.83
N VAL A 104 -5.92 14.90 5.55
CA VAL A 104 -6.55 13.79 4.80
C VAL A 104 -6.22 12.46 5.46
N PHE A 105 -4.96 12.25 5.88
CA PHE A 105 -4.55 11.05 6.58
C PHE A 105 -5.31 10.87 7.90
N ALA A 106 -5.36 11.90 8.74
CA ALA A 106 -6.07 11.87 10.00
C ALA A 106 -7.58 11.63 9.80
N GLY A 107 -8.18 12.30 8.81
CA GLY A 107 -9.60 12.16 8.47
C GLY A 107 -9.97 10.77 7.96
N LYS A 108 -9.15 10.18 7.06
CA LYS A 108 -9.42 8.84 6.50
C LYS A 108 -9.17 7.72 7.51
N THR A 109 -8.11 7.84 8.32
CA THR A 109 -7.68 6.74 9.21
C THR A 109 -8.21 6.87 10.64
N GLY A 110 -8.73 8.04 11.03
CA GLY A 110 -9.08 8.34 12.42
C GLY A 110 -7.85 8.48 13.34
N PHE A 111 -6.64 8.53 12.78
CA PHE A 111 -5.38 8.51 13.49
C PHE A 111 -4.47 9.66 13.03
N ASP A 112 -4.06 10.52 13.97
CA ASP A 112 -3.17 11.66 13.69
C ASP A 112 -1.81 11.49 14.40
N PRO A 113 -0.78 11.01 13.68
CA PRO A 113 0.59 10.90 14.18
C PRO A 113 1.15 12.17 14.83
N ARG A 114 0.75 13.37 14.35
CA ARG A 114 1.28 14.66 14.82
C ARG A 114 0.91 14.96 16.27
N ARG A 115 -0.11 14.28 16.79
CA ARG A 115 -0.67 14.51 18.13
C ARG A 115 -0.07 13.60 19.21
N LEU A 116 0.88 12.75 18.86
CA LEU A 116 1.45 11.75 19.75
C LEU A 116 2.79 12.18 20.33
N ALA A 117 3.05 11.80 21.59
CA ALA A 117 4.36 12.00 22.22
C ALA A 117 5.44 11.05 21.67
N THR A 118 5.04 9.85 21.23
CA THR A 118 5.93 8.92 20.56
C THR A 118 6.30 9.47 19.18
N PRO A 119 7.59 9.49 18.78
CA PRO A 119 7.97 9.93 17.44
C PRO A 119 7.43 9.00 16.36
N TYR A 120 6.63 9.54 15.44
CA TYR A 120 6.12 8.86 14.26
C TYR A 120 6.76 9.41 12.99
N LEU A 121 6.82 8.56 11.97
CA LEU A 121 7.11 8.96 10.60
C LEU A 121 5.94 8.60 9.71
N TYR A 122 5.74 9.42 8.68
CA TYR A 122 4.98 9.05 7.52
C TYR A 122 5.90 8.39 6.49
N PHE A 123 5.32 7.54 5.65
CA PHE A 123 6.04 6.83 4.61
C PHE A 123 5.22 6.88 3.33
N ARG A 124 5.78 7.48 2.29
CA ARG A 124 5.21 7.43 0.93
C ARG A 124 5.70 6.18 0.23
N VAL A 125 4.79 5.27 -0.06
CA VAL A 125 5.02 4.07 -0.84
C VAL A 125 4.64 4.37 -2.29
N LEU A 126 5.65 4.46 -3.16
CA LEU A 126 5.45 4.61 -4.59
C LEU A 126 5.34 3.21 -5.23
N PRO A 127 4.18 2.82 -5.76
CA PRO A 127 4.01 1.52 -6.41
C PRO A 127 4.97 1.36 -7.59
N GLN A 128 5.63 0.20 -7.64
CA GLN A 128 6.46 -0.25 -8.76
C GLN A 128 5.80 -1.41 -9.49
N ARG A 129 5.00 -2.21 -8.78
CA ARG A 129 4.23 -3.31 -9.34
C ARG A 129 2.93 -3.47 -8.59
N ILE A 130 1.83 -3.63 -9.32
CA ILE A 130 0.51 -3.92 -8.77
C ILE A 130 -0.02 -5.18 -9.43
N GLN A 131 -0.50 -6.11 -8.61
CA GLN A 131 -1.23 -7.28 -9.07
C GLN A 131 -2.61 -7.30 -8.41
N ALA A 132 -3.65 -7.62 -9.17
CA ALA A 132 -4.99 -7.81 -8.64
C ALA A 132 -5.70 -9.01 -9.28
N TRP A 133 -6.34 -9.82 -8.45
CA TRP A 133 -7.11 -10.97 -8.88
C TRP A 133 -8.14 -11.38 -7.84
N ARG A 134 -9.16 -12.11 -8.29
CA ARG A 134 -10.13 -12.78 -7.44
C ARG A 134 -9.83 -14.26 -7.31
N GLU A 135 -10.51 -15.06 -8.12
CA GLU A 135 -10.38 -16.52 -8.12
C GLU A 135 -9.26 -17.00 -9.04
N GLU A 136 -9.07 -18.32 -9.09
CA GLU A 136 -8.05 -18.98 -9.91
C GLU A 136 -8.08 -18.54 -11.39
N ASN A 137 -9.27 -18.34 -11.95
CA ASN A 137 -9.48 -17.90 -13.33
C ASN A 137 -8.90 -16.49 -13.61
N GLU A 138 -8.60 -15.71 -12.57
CA GLU A 138 -7.97 -14.40 -12.69
C GLU A 138 -6.45 -14.41 -12.41
N LEU A 139 -5.84 -15.56 -12.10
CA LEU A 139 -4.38 -15.64 -11.94
C LEU A 139 -3.65 -15.20 -13.21
N ARG A 140 -4.16 -15.57 -14.39
CA ARG A 140 -3.70 -15.03 -15.68
C ARG A 140 -4.18 -13.57 -15.82
N GLY A 141 -3.28 -12.70 -16.25
CA GLY A 141 -3.57 -11.27 -16.46
C GLY A 141 -3.67 -10.44 -15.16
N ARG A 142 -3.19 -10.96 -14.03
CA ARG A 142 -3.27 -10.27 -12.73
C ARG A 142 -2.36 -9.08 -12.58
N GLU A 143 -1.27 -9.00 -13.34
CA GLU A 143 -0.37 -7.86 -13.27
C GLU A 143 -1.00 -6.66 -13.97
N LEU A 144 -1.15 -5.56 -13.24
CA LEU A 144 -1.79 -4.32 -13.71
C LEU A 144 -0.80 -3.16 -13.81
N MET A 145 0.34 -3.24 -13.12
CA MET A 145 1.41 -2.24 -13.16
C MET A 145 2.76 -2.94 -13.16
N ARG A 146 3.68 -2.41 -13.95
CA ARG A 146 5.09 -2.84 -14.03
C ARG A 146 5.98 -1.61 -14.16
N ASP A 147 7.09 -1.60 -13.43
CA ASP A 147 8.08 -0.51 -13.44
C ASP A 147 7.45 0.87 -13.15
N GLY A 148 6.44 0.89 -12.26
CA GLY A 148 5.69 2.10 -11.88
C GLY A 148 4.61 2.54 -12.86
N GLU A 149 4.49 1.88 -14.01
CA GLU A 149 3.54 2.24 -15.06
C GLU A 149 2.36 1.28 -15.13
N TRP A 150 1.15 1.83 -15.20
CA TRP A 150 -0.04 1.01 -15.44
C TRP A 150 0.04 0.37 -16.83
N LEU A 151 -0.19 -0.94 -16.89
CA LEU A 151 -0.28 -1.64 -18.16
C LEU A 151 -1.53 -1.18 -18.91
N ARG A 152 -1.39 -0.97 -20.22
CA ARG A 152 -2.52 -0.70 -21.10
C ARG A 152 -3.29 -2.00 -21.33
N ALA A 153 -4.61 -1.93 -21.45
CA ALA A 153 -5.34 -3.06 -22.01
C ALA A 153 -4.89 -3.27 -23.46
N ASP A 154 -4.56 -4.53 -23.78
CA ASP A 154 -4.42 -5.01 -25.15
C ASP A 154 -5.79 -5.01 -25.86
#